data_AF-A0A4V2E1N0-F1
#
_entry.id   AF-A0A4V2E1N0-F1
#
_cell.length_a   1.000
_cell.length_b   1.000
_cell.length_c   1.000
_cell.angle_alpha   90.00
_cell.angle_beta   90.00
_cell.angle_gamma   90.00
#
_symmetry.space_group_name_H-M   'P 1'
#
loop_
_entity.id
_entity.type
_entity.pdbx_description
1 polymer ?
#
loop_
_entity_poly.entity_id
_entity_poly.type
_entity_poly.pdbx_seq_one_letter_code
_entity_poly.pdbx_strand_id
1 'polypeptide(L)' 'MKSTASSPNLQLVESLIQLIQSLSADEQSLLLDKLLGKIPYPSASEIAHLAEQGGSFDFWRDEPEIYSSEDGEPVTWS' A
#
# COMPACT_ATOMS: atom_id res chain seq x y z
N MET A 1 26.09 -2.96 15.98
CA MET A 1 24.94 -2.56 15.12
C MET A 1 24.76 -1.05 15.28
N LYS A 2 25.03 -0.26 14.24
CA LYS A 2 24.98 1.21 14.32
C LYS A 2 23.55 1.64 13.95
N SER A 3 22.81 2.16 14.93
CA SER A 3 21.48 2.74 14.70
C SER A 3 21.61 3.97 13.82
N THR A 4 21.16 3.90 12.57
CA THR A 4 21.01 5.06 11.69
C THR A 4 19.70 5.76 12.04
N ALA A 5 19.67 6.45 13.19
CA ALA A 5 18.64 7.44 13.43
C ALA A 5 18.89 8.59 12.46
N SER A 6 18.09 8.67 11.39
CA SER A 6 18.09 9.82 10.49
C SER A 6 17.62 11.03 11.28
N SER A 7 18.54 11.87 11.74
CA SER A 7 18.21 13.12 12.41
C SER A 7 17.37 13.99 11.47
N PRO A 8 16.20 14.49 11.89
CA PRO A 8 15.36 15.33 11.03
C PRO A 8 16.13 16.57 10.59
N ASN A 9 16.04 16.91 9.30
CA ASN A 9 16.64 18.13 8.78
C ASN A 9 15.76 19.34 9.18
N LEU A 10 15.97 19.83 10.41
CA LEU A 10 15.16 20.89 11.02
C LEU A 10 15.16 22.19 10.18
N GLN A 11 16.30 22.52 9.57
CA GLN A 11 16.42 23.70 8.72
C GLN A 11 15.52 23.63 7.48
N LEU A 12 15.40 22.45 6.87
CA LEU A 12 14.50 22.23 5.75
C LEU A 12 13.03 22.36 6.18
N VAL A 13 12.68 21.82 7.34
CA VAL A 13 11.33 21.91 7.91
C VAL A 13 10.93 23.36 8.18
N GLU A 14 11.81 24.14 8.80
CA GLU A 14 11.57 25.56 9.08
C GLU A 14 11.41 26.38 7.79
N SER A 15 12.23 26.11 6.78
CA SER A 15 12.14 26.78 5.47
C SER A 15 10.81 26.49 4.77
N LEU A 16 10.34 25.24 4.84
CA LEU A 16 9.04 24.83 4.32
C LEU A 16 7.89 25.54 5.06
N ILE A 17 7.96 25.63 6.39
CA ILE A 17 6.93 26.32 7.19
C ILE A 17 6.85 27.80 6.81
N GLN A 18 8.00 28.49 6.68
CA GLN A 18 8.01 29.91 6.27
C GLN A 18 7.41 30.11 4.88
N LEU A 19 7.74 29.23 3.93
CA LEU A 19 7.18 29.28 2.59
C LEU A 19 5.65 29.10 2.62
N ILE A 20 5.15 28.12 3.37
CA ILE A 20 3.71 27.86 3.51
C ILE A 20 2.99 29.06 4.12
N GLN A 21 3.57 29.69 5.14
CA GLN A 21 2.99 30.87 5.80
C GLN A 21 2.97 32.11 4.90
N SER A 22 3.81 32.17 3.87
CA SER A 22 3.82 33.28 2.90
C SER A 22 2.71 33.20 1.85
N LEU A 23 2.06 32.04 1.71
CA LEU A 23 0.97 31.82 0.77
C LEU A 23 -0.34 32.44 1.26
N SER A 24 -1.23 32.80 0.33
CA SER A 24 -2.60 33.20 0.65
C SER A 24 -3.44 32.03 1.20
N ALA A 25 -4.59 32.32 1.80
CA ALA A 25 -5.46 31.28 2.39
C ALA A 25 -5.92 30.23 1.35
N ASP A 26 -6.22 30.67 0.12
CA ASP A 26 -6.63 29.79 -0.97
C ASP A 26 -5.48 28.88 -1.44
N GLU A 27 -4.28 29.44 -1.56
CA GLU A 27 -3.07 28.69 -1.93
C GLU A 27 -2.64 27.70 -0.85
N GLN A 28 -2.76 28.06 0.44
CA GLN A 28 -2.54 27.14 1.56
C GLN A 28 -3.54 25.99 1.52
N SER A 29 -4.82 26.27 1.23
CA SER A 29 -5.87 25.26 1.12
C SER A 29 -5.59 24.28 -0.03
N LEU A 30 -5.21 24.81 -1.20
CA LEU A 30 -4.82 24.00 -2.36
C LEU A 30 -3.58 23.14 -2.09
N LEU A 31 -2.59 23.69 -1.39
CA LEU A 31 -1.39 22.95 -1.01
C LEU A 31 -1.73 21.81 -0.04
N LEU A 32 -2.60 22.07 0.94
CA LEU A 32 -3.05 21.08 1.90
C LEU A 32 -3.80 19.93 1.19
N ASP A 33 -4.68 20.24 0.24
CA ASP A 33 -5.38 19.24 -0.56
C ASP A 33 -4.43 18.42 -1.45
N LYS A 34 -3.32 18.99 -1.92
CA LYS A 34 -2.30 18.23 -2.66
C LYS A 34 -1.40 17.37 -1.78
N LEU A 35 -1.06 17.84 -0.57
CA LEU A 35 -0.18 17.14 0.37
C LEU A 35 -0.90 16.06 1.17
N LEU A 36 -2.12 16.37 1.62
CA LEU A 36 -2.96 15.52 2.47
C LEU A 36 -4.20 15.00 1.72
N GLY A 37 -4.30 15.30 0.44
CA GLY A 37 -5.34 14.76 -0.43
C GLY A 37 -5.43 13.27 -0.24
N LYS A 38 -6.65 12.80 0.00
CA LYS A 38 -6.90 11.37 0.12
C LYS A 38 -6.49 10.74 -1.21
N ILE A 39 -5.38 10.02 -1.21
CA ILE A 39 -5.17 8.99 -2.22
C ILE A 39 -6.36 8.05 -2.04
N PRO A 40 -7.26 7.92 -3.04
CA PRO A 40 -8.39 7.03 -2.90
C PRO A 40 -7.82 5.64 -2.64
N TYR A 41 -8.16 5.07 -1.48
CA TYR A 41 -7.85 3.68 -1.22
C TYR A 41 -8.66 2.86 -2.23
N PRO A 42 -8.03 1.92 -2.95
CA PRO A 42 -8.75 1.12 -3.92
C PRO A 42 -9.91 0.41 -3.22
N SER A 43 -11.07 0.43 -3.86
CA SER A 43 -12.22 -0.34 -3.43
C SER A 43 -11.87 -1.82 -3.36
N ALA A 44 -12.65 -2.59 -2.58
CA ALA A 44 -12.48 -4.04 -2.54
C ALA A 44 -12.55 -4.68 -3.94
N SER A 45 -13.36 -4.12 -4.84
CA SER A 45 -13.45 -4.55 -6.24
C SER A 45 -12.17 -4.29 -7.04
N GLU A 46 -11.55 -3.11 -6.86
CA GLU A 46 -10.30 -2.77 -7.53
C GLU A 46 -9.13 -3.63 -7.01
N ILE A 47 -9.10 -3.89 -5.70
CA ILE A 47 -8.13 -4.80 -5.09
C ILE A 47 -8.32 -6.22 -5.64
N ALA A 48 -9.55 -6.72 -5.68
CA ALA A 48 -9.84 -8.05 -6.22
C ALA A 48 -9.42 -8.17 -7.69
N HIS A 49 -9.72 -7.16 -8.50
CA HIS A 49 -9.32 -7.13 -9.91
C HIS A 49 -7.80 -7.12 -10.08
N LEU A 50 -7.07 -6.32 -9.27
CA LEU A 50 -5.61 -6.32 -9.29
C LEU A 50 -5.02 -7.67 -8.87
N ALA A 51 -5.59 -8.32 -7.85
CA ALA A 51 -5.15 -9.64 -7.40
C ALA A 51 -5.36 -10.72 -8.48
N GLU A 52 -6.50 -10.66 -9.20
CA GLU A 52 -6.79 -11.52 -10.34
C GLU A 52 -5.81 -11.29 -11.50
N GLN A 53 -5.65 -10.04 -11.95
CA GLN A 53 -4.74 -9.70 -13.05
C GLN A 53 -3.28 -9.99 -12.70
N GLY A 54 -2.90 -9.85 -11.43
CA GLY A 54 -1.56 -10.15 -10.93
C GLY A 54 -1.28 -11.64 -10.68
N GLY A 55 -2.25 -12.53 -10.94
CA GLY A 55 -2.06 -13.97 -10.76
C GLY A 55 -2.00 -14.43 -9.31
N SER A 56 -2.48 -13.62 -8.35
CA SER A 56 -2.48 -14.00 -6.93
C SER A 56 -3.30 -15.25 -6.64
N PHE A 57 -4.22 -15.61 -7.56
CA PHE A 57 -5.05 -16.81 -7.49
C PHE A 57 -4.62 -17.90 -8.48
N ASP A 58 -3.47 -17.78 -9.16
CA ASP A 58 -3.02 -18.80 -10.11
C ASP A 58 -2.74 -20.14 -9.44
N PHE A 59 -2.42 -20.15 -8.14
CA PHE A 59 -2.28 -21.38 -7.35
C PHE A 59 -3.54 -22.26 -7.39
N TRP A 60 -4.74 -21.67 -7.59
CA TRP A 60 -5.98 -22.43 -7.74
C TRP A 60 -5.98 -23.37 -8.94
N ARG A 61 -5.17 -23.07 -9.97
CA ARG A 61 -5.08 -23.92 -11.16
C ARG A 61 -4.41 -25.26 -10.87
N ASP A 62 -3.54 -25.28 -9.87
CA ASP A 62 -2.73 -26.43 -9.48
C ASP A 62 -3.23 -27.05 -8.16
N GLU A 63 -4.39 -26.61 -7.65
CA GLU A 63 -5.02 -27.19 -6.46
C GLU A 63 -5.50 -28.63 -6.76
N PRO A 64 -5.12 -29.62 -5.93
CA PRO A 64 -5.68 -30.96 -5.94
C PRO A 64 -7.20 -30.98 -5.84
N GLU A 65 -7.85 -31.91 -6.56
CA GLU A 65 -9.30 -32.06 -6.49
C GLU A 65 -9.80 -32.52 -5.11
N ILE A 66 -9.02 -33.38 -4.44
CA ILE A 66 -9.39 -33.99 -3.17
C ILE A 66 -8.15 -34.05 -2.27
N TYR A 67 -8.34 -33.60 -1.04
CA TYR A 67 -7.38 -33.72 0.05
C TYR A 67 -7.80 -34.86 0.99
N SER A 68 -6.81 -35.55 1.54
CA SER A 68 -7.02 -36.56 2.58
C SER A 68 -7.38 -35.88 3.90
N SER A 69 -8.37 -36.43 4.61
CA SER A 69 -8.77 -35.93 5.93
C SER A 69 -7.79 -36.30 7.06
N GLU A 70 -6.88 -37.24 6.82
CA GLU A 70 -5.95 -37.73 7.85
C GLU A 70 -4.69 -36.86 7.96
N ASP A 71 -4.11 -36.49 6.81
CA ASP A 71 -2.85 -35.76 6.71
C ASP A 71 -2.97 -34.42 5.96
N GLY A 72 -4.11 -34.14 5.31
CA GLY A 72 -4.32 -32.90 4.56
C GLY A 72 -3.56 -32.87 3.23
N GLU A 73 -2.99 -34.00 2.80
CA GLU A 73 -2.20 -34.09 1.58
C GLU A 73 -3.08 -34.41 0.36
N PRO A 74 -2.63 -34.08 -0.87
CA PRO A 74 -3.34 -34.40 -2.11
C PRO A 74 -3.54 -35.92 -2.27
N VAL A 75 -4.77 -36.36 -2.59
CA VAL A 75 -5.00 -37.75 -2.97
C VAL A 75 -4.46 -38.00 -4.38
N THR A 76 -3.52 -38.94 -4.51
CA THR A 76 -3.00 -39.39 -5.81
C THR A 76 -3.61 -40.74 -6.18
N TRP A 77 -4.24 -40.84 -7.36
CA TRP A 77 -4.77 -42.10 -7.87
C TRP A 77 -3.71 -42.75 -8.76
N SER A 78 -3.22 -43.92 -8.36
CA SER A 78 -2.20 -44.71 -9.07
C SER A 78 -2.80 -45.95 -9.72
#